data_AF-A0A7J7HHU6-F1
#
_entry.id   AF-A0A7J7HHU6-F1
#
_cell.length_a   1.000
_cell.length_b   1.000
_cell.length_c   1.000
_cell.angle_alpha   90.00
_cell.angle_beta   90.00
_cell.angle_gamma   90.00
#
_symmetry.space_group_name_H-M   'P 1'
#
loop_
_entity.id
_entity.type
_entity.pdbx_description
1 polymer ?
#
loop_
_entity_poly.entity_id
_entity_poly.type
_entity_poly.pdbx_seq_one_letter_code
_entity_poly.pdbx_strand_id
1 'polypeptide(L)' 'MNFGFLDRIYNSCSISLDGLDSALVPVREIAVVGGTGVFRFARGYAIAKTYSVNFTTGDAIVGYNVTVVTPKF' A
#
# COMPACT_ATOMS: atom_id res chain seq x y z
N MET A 1 -0.71 -6.32 4.63
CA MET A 1 -0.75 -5.08 5.45
C MET A 1 -1.93 -4.21 5.03
N ASN A 2 -2.50 -3.40 5.94
CA ASN A 2 -3.58 -2.46 5.62
C ASN A 2 -3.12 -1.01 5.79
N PHE A 3 -3.51 -0.13 4.87
CA PHE A 3 -3.28 1.31 4.95
C PHE A 3 -4.62 2.02 5.19
N GLY A 4 -4.75 2.68 6.34
CA GLY A 4 -5.91 3.49 6.70
C GLY A 4 -5.65 4.97 6.39
N PHE A 5 -6.56 5.62 5.67
CA PHE A 5 -6.48 7.02 5.32
C PHE A 5 -7.30 7.85 6.31
N LEU A 6 -6.71 8.95 6.80
CA LEU A 6 -7.27 9.76 7.90
C LEU A 6 -7.65 11.18 7.49
N ASP A 7 -7.48 11.56 6.22
CA ASP A 7 -7.66 12.93 5.77
C ASP A 7 -8.59 13.05 4.55
N ARG A 8 -9.29 14.19 4.47
CA ARG A 8 -10.17 14.63 3.37
C ARG A 8 -11.18 13.56 2.92
N ILE A 9 -11.38 13.45 1.61
CA ILE A 9 -12.35 12.57 0.95
C ILE A 9 -12.05 11.07 1.17
N TYR A 10 -10.86 10.73 1.67
CA TYR A 10 -10.45 9.36 1.95
C TYR A 10 -10.50 9.03 3.45
N ASN A 11 -10.91 9.97 4.30
CA ASN A 11 -10.96 9.74 5.74
C ASN A 11 -11.81 8.50 6.08
N SER A 12 -11.29 7.67 6.99
CA SER A 12 -11.91 6.42 7.43
C SER A 12 -12.08 5.35 6.32
N CYS A 13 -11.37 5.51 5.20
CA CYS A 13 -11.25 4.48 4.16
C CYS A 13 -9.92 3.74 4.28
N SER A 14 -9.82 2.56 3.68
CA SER A 14 -8.59 1.77 3.69
C SER A 14 -8.38 0.97 2.40
N ILE A 15 -7.13 0.59 2.16
CA ILE A 15 -6.73 -0.43 1.17
C ILE A 15 -5.94 -1.54 1.86
N SER A 16 -6.04 -2.74 1.31
CA SER A 16 -5.30 -3.92 1.77
C SER A 16 -4.29 -4.36 0.72
N LEU A 17 -3.04 -4.48 1.14
CA LEU A 17 -1.94 -5.01 0.32
C LEU A 17 -1.56 -6.41 0.78
N ASP A 18 -1.37 -7.32 -0.15
CA ASP A 18 -0.85 -8.66 0.12
C ASP A 18 0.07 -9.13 -1.02
N GLY A 19 1.16 -9.80 -0.65
CA GLY A 19 2.21 -10.19 -1.58
C GLY A 19 3.60 -10.33 -0.94
N LEU A 20 4.58 -10.73 -1.75
CA LEU A 20 5.97 -10.88 -1.31
C LEU A 20 6.63 -9.51 -1.14
N ASP A 21 6.92 -9.15 0.11
CA ASP A 21 7.56 -7.89 0.47
C ASP A 21 8.90 -8.12 1.18
N SER A 22 9.92 -8.50 0.41
CA SER A 22 11.28 -8.66 0.94
C SER A 22 12.00 -7.33 0.93
N ALA A 23 12.20 -6.69 2.10
CA ALA A 23 12.82 -5.37 2.27
C ALA A 23 14.16 -5.18 1.52
N LEU A 24 14.91 -6.26 1.27
CA LEU A 24 16.19 -6.24 0.55
C LEU A 24 16.07 -6.02 -0.97
N VAL A 25 14.90 -6.23 -1.57
CA VAL A 25 14.70 -6.13 -3.04
C VAL A 25 14.26 -4.71 -3.42
N PRO A 26 15.12 -3.76 -3.85
CA PRO A 26 14.88 -2.31 -3.82
C PRO A 26 13.50 -1.80 -4.28
N VAL A 27 12.88 -2.42 -5.30
CA VAL A 27 11.53 -2.13 -5.78
C VAL A 27 10.73 -3.43 -5.85
N ARG A 28 9.51 -3.46 -5.29
CA ARG A 28 8.62 -4.63 -5.31
C ARG A 28 7.20 -4.23 -5.71
N GLU A 29 6.52 -5.14 -6.40
CA GLU A 29 5.09 -5.04 -6.66
C GLU A 29 4.32 -5.85 -5.62
N ILE A 30 3.27 -5.25 -5.05
CA ILE A 30 2.41 -5.87 -4.03
C ILE A 30 0.96 -5.67 -4.48
N ALA A 31 0.14 -6.72 -4.42
CA ALA A 31 -1.23 -6.67 -4.93
C ALA A 31 -2.14 -5.87 -3.98
N VAL A 32 -3.03 -5.04 -4.54
CA VAL A 32 -4.18 -4.49 -3.82
C VAL A 32 -5.29 -5.53 -3.86
N VAL A 33 -5.53 -6.19 -2.73
CA VAL A 33 -6.51 -7.29 -2.62
C VAL A 33 -7.89 -6.82 -2.19
N GLY A 34 -8.04 -5.55 -1.80
CA GLY A 34 -9.33 -4.98 -1.42
C GLY A 34 -9.22 -3.57 -0.82
N GLY A 35 -10.37 -3.04 -0.42
CA GLY A 35 -10.47 -1.76 0.26
C GLY A 35 -11.86 -1.51 0.84
N THR A 36 -11.97 -0.46 1.65
CA THR A 36 -13.19 -0.03 2.35
C THR A 36 -13.58 1.41 1.98
N GLY A 37 -14.80 1.81 2.32
CA GLY A 37 -15.31 3.16 2.00
C GLY A 37 -15.29 3.44 0.51
N VAL A 38 -14.67 4.55 0.09
CA VAL A 38 -14.54 4.92 -1.34
C VAL A 38 -13.68 3.93 -2.13
N PHE A 39 -12.86 3.11 -1.46
CA PHE A 39 -12.09 2.04 -2.07
C PHE A 39 -12.81 0.67 -2.04
N ARG A 40 -14.12 0.65 -1.81
CA ARG A 40 -14.89 -0.60 -1.82
C ARG A 40 -14.72 -1.32 -3.17
N PHE A 41 -14.43 -2.61 -3.11
CA PHE A 41 -14.09 -3.46 -4.25
C PHE A 41 -12.79 -3.07 -4.99
N ALA A 42 -11.88 -2.32 -4.34
CA ALA A 42 -10.60 -1.97 -4.96
C ALA A 42 -9.79 -3.21 -5.40
N ARG A 43 -9.23 -3.11 -6.60
CA ARG A 43 -8.22 -4.00 -7.18
C ARG A 43 -7.08 -3.15 -7.72
N GLY A 44 -5.89 -3.71 -7.86
CA GLY A 44 -4.75 -3.00 -8.41
C GLY A 44 -3.44 -3.48 -7.82
N TYR A 45 -2.46 -2.59 -7.79
CA TYR A 45 -1.10 -2.90 -7.32
C TYR A 45 -0.46 -1.68 -6.65
N ALA A 46 0.53 -1.95 -5.82
CA ALA A 46 1.42 -0.97 -5.24
C ALA A 46 2.86 -1.27 -5.65
N ILE A 47 3.60 -0.23 -6.03
CA ILE A 47 5.04 -0.29 -6.19
C ILE A 47 5.68 0.26 -4.93
N ALA A 48 6.26 -0.63 -4.13
CA ALA A 48 6.98 -0.32 -2.90
C ALA A 48 8.47 -0.15 -3.19
N LYS A 49 9.04 1.01 -2.84
CA LYS A 49 10.46 1.33 -3.00
C LYS A 49 11.08 1.66 -1.65
N THR A 50 12.08 0.89 -1.24
CA THR A 50 12.87 1.20 -0.04
C THR A 50 13.89 2.25 -0.38
N TYR A 51 13.85 3.38 0.33
CA TYR A 51 14.80 4.47 0.20
C TYR A 51 15.98 4.30 1.17
N SER A 52 15.71 3.83 2.39
CA SER A 52 16.73 3.54 3.38
C SER A 52 16.28 2.41 4.30
N VAL A 53 17.25 1.71 4.86
CA VAL A 53 17.08 0.71 5.90
C VAL A 53 18.24 0.83 6.88
N ASN A 54 17.92 0.93 8.17
CA ASN A 54 18.88 0.85 9.26
C ASN A 54 18.81 -0.55 9.84
N PHE A 55 19.76 -1.42 9.49
CA PHE A 55 19.76 -2.80 9.97
C PHE A 55 20.08 -2.94 11.47
N THR A 56 20.66 -1.90 12.09
CA THR A 56 20.93 -1.89 13.53
C THR A 56 19.66 -1.69 14.34
N THR A 57 18.75 -0.82 13.87
CA THR A 57 17.47 -0.55 14.56
C THR A 57 16.29 -1.35 13.98
N GLY A 58 16.40 -1.78 12.71
CA GLY A 58 15.31 -2.38 11.94
C GLY A 58 14.43 -1.36 11.20
N ASP A 59 14.71 -0.05 11.32
CA ASP A 59 13.89 0.98 10.70
C ASP A 59 14.09 1.05 9.19
N ALA A 60 13.01 1.32 8.46
CA ALA A 60 13.06 1.51 7.01
C ALA A 60 12.15 2.65 6.56
N ILE A 61 12.60 3.38 5.54
CA ILE A 61 11.76 4.34 4.81
C ILE A 61 11.37 3.70 3.49
N VAL A 62 10.07 3.41 3.33
CA VAL A 62 9.51 2.79 2.13
C VAL A 62 8.43 3.69 1.55
N GLY A 63 8.59 4.08 0.29
CA GLY A 63 7.55 4.79 -0.45
C GLY A 63 6.66 3.83 -1.22
N TYR A 64 5.36 4.10 -1.19
CA TYR A 64 4.35 3.33 -1.90
C TYR A 64 3.71 4.19 -2.98
N ASN A 65 3.83 3.78 -4.23
CA ASN A 65 3.02 4.31 -5.32
C ASN A 65 1.89 3.31 -5.63
N VAL A 66 0.65 3.68 -5.35
CA VAL A 66 -0.48 2.76 -5.41
C VAL A 66 -1.41 3.14 -6.55
N THR A 67 -1.70 2.18 -7.43
CA THR A 67 -2.73 2.30 -8.46
C THR A 67 -3.90 1.43 -8.09
N VAL A 68 -5.09 2.03 -7.97
CA VAL A 68 -6.34 1.34 -7.64
C VAL A 68 -7.37 1.55 -8.73
N VAL A 69 -8.13 0.48 -9.00
CA VAL A 69 -9.33 0.47 -9.81
C VAL A 69 -10.49 0.09 -8.92
N THR A 70 -11.51 0.93 -8.89
CA THR A 70 -12.76 0.69 -8.17
C THR A 70 -13.93 0.81 -9.14
N PRO A 71 -14.99 -0.01 -9.01
CA PRO A 71 -16.20 0.18 -9.80
C PRO A 71 -16.90 1.48 -9.38
N LYS A 72 -17.52 2.17 -10.34
CA LYS A 72 -18.47 3.25 -10.06
C LYS A 72 -19.86 2.62 -9.91
N PHE A 73 -20.51 2.83 -8.78
CA PHE A 73 -21.92 2.48 -8.54
C PHE A 73 -22.74 3.76 -8.44
#